data_AF-A0A2N5GK94-F1
#
_entry.id   AF-A0A2N5GK94-F1
#
_cell.length_a   1.000
_cell.length_b   1.000
_cell.length_c   1.000
_cell.angle_alpha   90.00
_cell.angle_beta   90.00
_cell.angle_gamma   90.00
#
_symmetry.space_group_name_H-M   'P 1'
#
loop_
_entity.id
_entity.type
_entity.pdbx_description
1 polymer ?
#
loop_
_entity_poly.entity_id
_entity_poly.type
_entity_poly.pdbx_seq_one_letter_code
_entity_poly.pdbx_strand_id
1 'polypeptide(L)'
;MEFMIIFSLHFFIMGSLVLLISGAITFICQRVHFIFVVLLSMLAGFFYTLYFEVINELALFVIFFNAVLSIIAMGLVKLGLYMRKKAEELNLRE
;
A
#
# COMPACT_ATOMS: atom_id res chain seq x y z
N MET A 1 -27.40 -0.91 -9.51
CA MET A 1 -26.61 -1.76 -8.59
C MET A 1 -25.30 -2.23 -9.21
N GLU A 2 -25.27 -2.59 -10.49
CA GLU A 2 -24.07 -3.15 -11.16
C GLU A 2 -22.85 -2.22 -11.14
N PHE A 3 -23.03 -0.92 -11.37
CA PHE A 3 -21.93 0.06 -11.34
C PHE A 3 -21.22 0.12 -9.98
N MET A 4 -21.97 0.05 -8.88
CA MET A 4 -21.43 0.13 -7.52
C MET A 4 -20.60 -1.11 -7.18
N ILE A 5 -21.05 -2.28 -7.64
CA ILE A 5 -20.35 -3.56 -7.44
C ILE A 5 -19.06 -3.57 -8.27
N ILE A 6 -19.12 -3.18 -9.54
CA ILE A 6 -17.94 -3.12 -10.42
C ILE A 6 -16.91 -2.12 -9.87
N PHE A 7 -17.36 -0.94 -9.45
CA PHE A 7 -16.48 0.07 -8.87
C PHE A 7 -15.80 -0.41 -7.59
N SER A 8 -16.55 -1.00 -6.66
CA SER A 8 -15.99 -1.53 -5.41
C SER A 8 -14.99 -2.66 -5.65
N LEU A 9 -15.27 -3.54 -6.62
CA LEU A 9 -14.40 -4.67 -6.95
C LEU A 9 -13.11 -4.18 -7.63
N HIS A 10 -13.21 -3.19 -8.53
CA HIS A 10 -12.03 -2.56 -9.13
C HIS A 10 -11.16 -1.88 -8.08
N PHE A 11 -11.79 -1.14 -7.16
CA PHE A 11 -11.10 -0.44 -6.07
C PHE A 11 -10.40 -1.42 -5.12
N PHE A 12 -11.04 -2.55 -4.81
CA PHE A 12 -10.46 -3.59 -3.98
C PHE A 12 -9.24 -4.25 -4.64
N ILE A 13 -9.34 -4.60 -5.93
CA ILE A 13 -8.21 -5.16 -6.68
C ILE A 13 -7.06 -4.16 -6.72
N MET A 14 -7.34 -2.89 -7.00
CA MET A 14 -6.31 -1.85 -7.10
C MET A 14 -5.62 -1.61 -5.76
N GLY A 15 -6.39 -1.47 -4.68
CA GLY A 15 -5.87 -1.30 -3.33
C GLY A 15 -5.03 -2.50 -2.86
N SER A 16 -5.46 -3.72 -3.18
CA SER A 16 -4.70 -4.95 -2.90
C SER A 16 -3.37 -4.99 -3.68
N LEU A 17 -3.38 -4.58 -4.96
CA LEU A 17 -2.18 -4.49 -5.78
C LEU A 17 -1.18 -3.48 -5.20
N VAL A 18 -1.67 -2.30 -4.78
CA VAL A 18 -0.86 -1.26 -4.15
C VAL A 18 -0.27 -1.76 -2.83
N LEU A 19 -1.05 -2.46 -2.00
CA LEU A 19 -0.59 -3.10 -0.77
C LEU A 19 0.55 -4.08 -1.03
N LEU A 20 0.36 -4.98 -2.01
CA LEU A 20 1.30 -6.03 -2.34
C LEU A 20 2.59 -5.46 -2.92
N ILE A 21 2.50 -4.51 -3.85
CA ILE A 21 3.67 -3.86 -4.46
C ILE A 21 4.42 -3.02 -3.42
N SER A 22 3.72 -2.21 -2.63
CA SER A 22 4.34 -1.39 -1.58
C SER A 22 5.04 -2.26 -0.54
N GLY A 23 4.39 -3.35 -0.11
CA GLY A 23 4.94 -4.32 0.81
C GLY A 23 6.17 -5.04 0.23
N ALA A 24 6.09 -5.52 -1.00
CA ALA A 24 7.20 -6.20 -1.68
C ALA A 24 8.42 -5.29 -1.86
N ILE A 25 8.21 -4.04 -2.31
CA ILE A 25 9.26 -3.04 -2.44
C ILE A 25 9.91 -2.78 -1.08
N THR A 26 9.11 -2.61 -0.02
CA THR A 26 9.63 -2.35 1.33
C THR A 26 10.41 -3.56 1.89
N PHE A 27 9.98 -4.77 1.56
CA PHE A 27 10.64 -6.01 1.99
C PHE A 27 12.00 -6.20 1.31
N ILE A 28 12.07 -5.98 -0.01
CA ILE A 28 13.32 -6.09 -0.79
C ILE A 28 14.26 -4.92 -0.47
N CYS A 29 13.70 -3.73 -0.28
CA CYS A 29 14.40 -2.47 -0.17
C CYS A 29 14.19 -1.86 1.22
N GLN A 30 14.67 -2.54 2.27
CA GLN A 30 14.54 -2.12 3.68
C GLN A 30 15.09 -0.70 3.98
N ARG A 31 15.94 -0.15 3.11
CA ARG A 31 16.53 1.20 3.24
C ARG A 31 15.80 2.29 2.47
N VAL A 32 14.78 1.98 1.67
CA VAL A 32 14.07 3.02 0.91
C VAL A 32 13.25 3.87 1.87
N HIS A 33 13.44 5.18 1.81
CA HIS A 33 12.70 6.13 2.64
C HIS A 33 11.20 5.99 2.39
N PHE A 34 10.42 5.87 3.48
CA PHE A 34 8.97 5.65 3.45
C PHE A 34 8.23 6.62 2.53
N ILE A 35 8.76 7.85 2.41
CA ILE A 35 8.23 8.92 1.57
C ILE A 35 8.15 8.48 0.11
N PHE A 36 9.15 7.79 -0.44
CA PHE A 36 9.16 7.40 -1.86
C PHE A 36 8.07 6.39 -2.19
N VAL A 37 7.81 5.43 -1.29
CA VAL A 37 6.78 4.41 -1.48
C VAL A 37 5.38 5.03 -1.40
N VAL A 38 5.19 5.95 -0.46
CA VAL A 38 3.94 6.73 -0.34
C VAL A 38 3.74 7.63 -1.57
N LEU A 39 4.80 8.28 -2.06
CA LEU A 39 4.72 9.14 -3.24
C LEU A 39 4.36 8.35 -4.49
N LEU A 40 4.96 7.17 -4.70
CA LEU A 40 4.62 6.27 -5.80
C LEU A 40 3.18 5.77 -5.70
N SER A 41 2.71 5.45 -4.50
CA SER A 41 1.33 5.02 -4.25
C SER A 41 0.32 6.15 -4.53
N MET A 42 0.63 7.38 -4.11
CA MET A 42 -0.16 8.58 -4.44
C MET A 42 -0.16 8.83 -5.95
N LEU A 43 0.98 8.70 -6.62
CA LEU A 43 1.08 8.86 -8.07
C LEU A 43 0.22 7.84 -8.82
N ALA A 44 0.22 6.58 -8.37
CA ALA A 44 -0.61 5.53 -8.94
C ALA A 44 -2.12 5.82 -8.75
N GLY A 45 -2.52 6.33 -7.59
CA GLY A 45 -3.89 6.80 -7.34
C GLY A 45 -4.29 8.00 -8.21
N PHE A 46 -3.35 8.91 -8.48
CA PHE A 46 -3.56 10.07 -9.36
C PHE A 46 -3.69 9.67 -10.83
N PHE A 47 -2.84 8.77 -11.33
CA PHE A 47 -2.94 8.25 -12.70
C PHE A 47 -4.26 7.51 -12.94
N TYR A 48 -4.74 6.78 -11.94
CA TYR A 48 -6.01 6.06 -12.04
C TYR A 48 -7.21 7.01 -12.14
N THR A 49 -7.20 8.09 -11.37
CA THR A 49 -8.27 9.10 -11.40
C THR A 49 -8.30 9.90 -12.70
N LEU A 50 -7.13 10.14 -13.31
CA LEU A 50 -7.03 10.71 -14.66
C LEU A 50 -7.56 9.76 -15.74
N TYR A 51 -7.31 8.46 -15.64
CA TYR A 51 -7.67 7.50 -16.69
C TYR A 51 -9.16 7.14 -16.70
N PHE A 52 -9.80 7.13 -15.52
CA PHE A 52 -11.20 6.72 -15.38
C PHE A 52 -12.20 7.90 -15.31
N GLU A 53 -11.75 9.15 -15.48
CA GLU A 53 -12.57 10.37 -15.35
C GLU A 53 -13.49 10.31 -14.10
N VAL A 54 -12.96 9.75 -13.02
CA VAL A 54 -13.74 9.56 -11.79
C VAL A 54 -13.96 10.95 -11.19
N ILE A 55 -15.23 11.37 -11.22
CA ILE A 55 -15.80 12.59 -10.64
C ILE A 55 -14.95 13.05 -9.44
N ASN A 56 -14.48 14.31 -9.51
CA ASN A 56 -13.50 14.95 -8.61
C ASN A 56 -13.60 14.58 -7.11
N GLU A 57 -14.79 14.26 -6.62
CA GLU A 57 -15.05 13.92 -5.21
C GLU A 57 -14.50 12.54 -4.79
N LEU A 58 -14.56 11.54 -5.68
CA LEU A 58 -14.04 10.20 -5.41
C LEU A 58 -12.51 10.14 -5.60
N ALA A 59 -11.94 11.08 -6.33
CA ALA A 59 -10.51 11.09 -6.62
C ALA A 59 -9.64 11.32 -5.38
N LEU A 60 -10.02 12.28 -4.54
CA LEU A 60 -9.35 12.53 -3.27
C LEU A 60 -9.42 11.33 -2.33
N PHE A 61 -10.56 10.63 -2.32
CA PHE A 61 -10.72 9.41 -1.54
C PHE A 61 -9.78 8.29 -2.03
N VAL A 62 -9.66 8.09 -3.34
CA VAL A 62 -8.74 7.09 -3.94
C VAL A 62 -7.29 7.37 -3.55
N ILE A 63 -6.86 8.63 -3.67
CA ILE A 63 -5.49 9.05 -3.35
C ILE A 63 -5.20 8.85 -1.86
N PHE A 64 -6.12 9.28 -0.99
CA PHE A 64 -5.95 9.14 0.46
C PHE A 64 -5.96 7.67 0.89
N PHE A 65 -6.86 6.87 0.35
CA PHE A 65 -6.96 5.45 0.65
C PHE A 65 -5.69 4.69 0.25
N ASN A 66 -5.13 4.97 -0.93
CA ASN A 66 -3.86 4.40 -1.36
C ASN A 66 -2.69 4.81 -0.45
N ALA A 67 -2.64 6.08 -0.02
CA ALA A 67 -1.63 6.53 0.93
C ALA A 67 -1.71 5.78 2.27
N VAL A 68 -2.91 5.60 2.82
CA VAL A 68 -3.13 4.85 4.06
C VAL A 68 -2.74 3.38 3.90
N LEU A 69 -3.16 2.74 2.81
CA LEU A 69 -2.78 1.36 2.49
C LEU A 69 -1.27 1.18 2.39
N SER A 70 -0.57 2.12 1.75
CA SER A 70 0.88 2.09 1.63
C SER A 70 1.56 2.17 3.01
N ILE A 71 1.07 3.03 3.90
CA ILE A 71 1.56 3.13 5.28
C ILE A 71 1.35 1.81 6.05
N ILE A 72 0.16 1.21 5.93
CA ILE A 72 -0.16 -0.08 6.56
C ILE A 72 0.76 -1.18 6.03
N ALA A 73 0.96 -1.25 4.71
CA ALA A 73 1.85 -2.21 4.07
C ALA A 73 3.27 -2.15 4.64
N MET A 74 3.84 -0.93 4.72
CA MET A 74 5.16 -0.71 5.29
C MET A 74 5.22 -1.05 6.78
N GLY A 75 4.19 -0.70 7.54
CA GLY A 75 4.08 -1.01 8.96
C GLY A 75 4.12 -2.53 9.21
N LEU A 76 3.34 -3.29 8.45
CA LEU A 76 3.30 -4.76 8.52
C LEU A 76 4.68 -5.37 8.21
N VAL A 77 5.35 -4.90 7.15
CA VAL A 77 6.69 -5.39 6.79
C VAL A 77 7.71 -5.10 7.88
N LYS A 78 7.74 -3.88 8.42
CA LYS A 78 8.65 -3.52 9.52
C LYS A 78 8.38 -4.32 10.80
N LEU A 79 7.11 -4.55 11.14
CA LEU A 79 6.73 -5.39 12.28
C LEU A 79 7.20 -6.84 12.08
N GLY A 80 6.99 -7.40 10.88
CA GLY A 80 7.46 -8.75 10.55
C GLY A 80 8.99 -8.88 10.68
N LEU A 81 9.73 -7.89 10.18
CA LEU A 81 11.19 -7.86 10.30
C LEU A 81 11.67 -7.71 11.75
N TYR A 82 10.98 -6.89 12.55
CA TYR A 82 11.28 -6.72 13.97
C TYR A 82 11.05 -8.03 14.75
N MET A 83 9.93 -8.70 14.51
CA MET A 83 9.62 -9.99 15.13
C MET A 83 10.64 -11.06 14.73
N ARG A 84 11.07 -11.09 13.46
CA ARG A 84 12.11 -12.01 13.01
C ARG A 84 13.44 -11.78 13.74
N LYS A 85 13.89 -10.52 13.83
CA LYS A 85 15.11 -10.17 14.56
C LYS A 85 15.03 -10.55 16.03
N LYS A 86 13.89 -10.29 16.67
CA LYS A 86 13.67 -10.64 18.09
C LYS A 86 13.64 -12.15 18.32
N ALA A 87 13.10 -12.92 17.37
CA ALA A 87 13.14 -14.37 17.41
C ALA A 87 14.57 -14.92 17.25
N GLU A 88 15.37 -14.36 16.34
CA GLU A 88 16.79 -14.71 16.19
C GLU A 88 17.60 -14.40 17.47
N GLU A 89 17.35 -13.25 18.12
CA GLU A 89 18.00 -12.87 19.39
C GLU A 89 17.63 -13.80 20.56
N LEU A 90 16.39 -14.30 20.60
CA LEU A 90 15.95 -15.28 21.61
C LEU A 90 16.60 -16.64 21.40
N ASN A 91 16.70 -17.09 20.14
CA ASN A 91 17.27 -18.40 19.79
C ASN A 91 18.80 -18.46 20.00
N LEU A 92 19.49 -17.30 20.00
CA LEU A 92 20.93 -17.19 20.30
C LEU A 92 21.25 -17.11 21.81
N ARG A 93 20.24 -17.01 22.67
CA ARG A 93 20.40 -16.94 24.14
C ARG A 93 20.18 -18.28 24.85
N GLU A 94 19.66 -19.29 24.14
CA GLU A 94 19.59 -20.68 24.59
C GLU A 94 20.86 -21.45 24.20
#